data_AF-A0A3T0VYV1-F1
#
_entry.id   AF-A0A3T0VYV1-F1
#
_cell.length_a   1.000
_cell.length_b   1.000
_cell.length_c   1.000
_cell.angle_alpha   90.00
_cell.angle_beta   90.00
_cell.angle_gamma   90.00
#
_symmetry.space_group_name_H-M   'P 1'
#
loop_
_entity.id
_entity.type
_entity.pdbx_description
1 polymer ?
#
loop_
_entity_poly.entity_id
_entity_poly.type
_entity_poly.pdbx_seq_one_letter_code
_entity_poly.pdbx_strand_id
1 'polypeptide(L)'
;MAGKLAMAMALFAIGITTGCQGMSKQASNADSKLDQAVSQALAMEDFRLYYTTGRRPVVPGFEQLAFKELEAQCGVKAMPGTGDTLRSEADKKARSEAYRYAREFNIKMYEACLNRR
;
A
#
# COMPACT_ATOMS: atom_id res chain seq x y z
N MET A 1 21.49 25.95 70.64
CA MET A 1 22.85 26.06 70.10
C MET A 1 23.15 24.81 69.30
N ALA A 2 23.74 24.96 68.10
CA ALA A 2 24.30 23.93 67.21
C ALA A 2 23.30 22.88 66.68
N GLY A 3 23.07 22.73 65.36
CA GLY A 3 24.03 22.30 64.33
C GLY A 3 23.98 20.77 64.24
N LYS A 4 23.93 20.06 63.11
CA LYS A 4 24.28 20.30 61.70
C LYS A 4 23.58 19.24 60.82
N LEU A 5 23.56 19.55 59.53
CA LEU A 5 23.46 18.71 58.32
C LEU A 5 23.62 17.19 58.46
N ALA A 6 22.84 16.45 57.65
CA ALA A 6 23.39 15.51 56.68
C ALA A 6 22.39 15.25 55.54
N MET A 7 22.67 15.84 54.38
CA MET A 7 22.01 15.59 53.10
C MET A 7 22.71 14.37 52.47
N ALA A 8 22.04 13.22 52.41
CA ALA A 8 22.54 12.03 51.73
C ALA A 8 21.91 11.97 50.34
N MET A 9 22.67 12.44 49.35
CA MET A 9 22.31 12.44 47.93
C MET A 9 22.63 11.05 47.37
N ALA A 10 21.62 10.21 47.17
CA ALA A 10 21.77 8.92 46.52
C ALA A 10 21.96 9.13 45.01
N LEU A 11 23.17 8.89 44.52
CA LEU A 11 23.49 8.87 43.08
C LEU A 11 22.91 7.60 42.46
N PHE A 12 21.77 7.72 41.79
CA PHE A 12 21.22 6.67 40.93
C PHE A 12 22.02 6.66 39.62
N ALA A 13 22.92 5.70 39.46
CA ALA A 13 23.57 5.43 38.19
C ALA A 13 22.57 4.73 37.25
N ILE A 14 21.87 5.53 36.43
CA ILE A 14 21.02 5.00 35.36
C ILE A 14 21.90 4.79 34.14
N GLY A 15 22.34 3.54 33.93
CA GLY A 15 22.94 3.10 32.68
C GLY A 15 21.87 3.09 31.59
N ILE A 16 22.00 4.01 30.63
CA ILE A 16 21.13 4.05 29.45
C ILE A 16 21.78 3.14 28.41
N THR A 17 21.37 1.89 28.36
CA THR A 17 21.59 1.04 27.19
C THR A 17 20.68 1.55 26.09
N THR A 18 21.23 2.34 25.17
CA THR A 18 20.53 2.77 23.97
C THR A 18 20.30 1.54 23.08
N GLY A 19 19.17 0.87 23.27
CA GLY A 19 18.71 -0.19 22.40
C GLY A 19 18.46 0.33 20.98
N CYS A 20 18.81 -0.50 19.99
CA CYS A 20 18.47 -0.30 18.58
C CYS A 20 16.99 0.06 18.42
N GLN A 21 16.72 1.31 18.03
CA GLN A 21 15.40 1.70 17.58
C GLN A 21 15.19 1.10 16.19
N GLY A 22 14.38 0.05 16.13
CA GLY A 22 13.91 -0.52 14.87
C GLY A 22 13.28 0.57 14.03
N MET A 23 13.68 0.63 12.77
CA MET A 23 13.17 1.53 11.74
C MET A 23 11.64 1.37 11.64
N SER A 24 10.88 2.24 12.32
CA SER A 24 9.44 2.31 12.14
C SER A 24 9.19 2.75 10.70
N LYS A 25 8.67 1.83 9.89
CA LYS A 25 8.12 2.15 8.57
C LYS A 25 7.02 3.17 8.80
N GLN A 26 7.32 4.44 8.60
CA GLN A 26 6.32 5.50 8.57
C GLN A 26 5.43 5.19 7.36
N ALA A 27 4.29 4.54 7.60
CA ALA A 27 3.29 4.28 6.58
C ALA A 27 2.87 5.62 5.97
N SER A 28 3.03 5.77 4.67
CA SER A 28 2.68 7.02 4.01
C SER A 28 1.15 7.15 3.92
N ASN A 29 0.65 8.38 3.81
CA ASN A 29 -0.78 8.61 3.58
C ASN A 29 -1.33 7.89 2.32
N ALA A 30 -0.47 7.59 1.34
CA ALA A 30 -0.85 6.84 0.15
C ALA A 30 -1.07 5.35 0.45
N ASP A 31 -0.22 4.75 1.28
CA ASP A 31 -0.37 3.36 1.73
C ASP A 31 -1.68 3.19 2.50
N SER A 32 -2.00 4.14 3.40
CA SER A 32 -3.24 4.15 4.16
C SER A 32 -4.50 4.20 3.27
N LYS A 33 -4.48 5.00 2.18
CA LYS A 33 -5.60 5.07 1.22
C LYS A 33 -5.76 3.79 0.40
N LEU A 34 -4.65 3.18 -0.02
CA LEU A 34 -4.67 1.90 -0.73
C LEU A 34 -5.25 0.81 0.16
N ASP A 35 -4.79 0.71 1.41
CA ASP A 35 -5.28 -0.28 2.37
C ASP A 35 -6.78 -0.11 2.63
N GLN A 36 -7.24 1.14 2.81
CA GLN A 36 -8.66 1.43 2.95
C GLN A 36 -9.46 0.99 1.71
N ALA A 37 -8.96 1.24 0.50
CA ALA A 37 -9.64 0.84 -0.73
C ALA A 37 -9.70 -0.69 -0.88
N VAL A 38 -8.65 -1.41 -0.48
CA VAL A 38 -8.63 -2.88 -0.44
C VAL A 38 -9.65 -3.38 0.58
N SER A 39 -9.62 -2.89 1.82
CA SER A 39 -10.58 -3.28 2.86
C SER A 39 -12.03 -3.03 2.44
N GLN A 40 -12.31 -1.90 1.79
CA GLN A 40 -13.63 -1.60 1.27
C GLN A 40 -14.05 -2.57 0.17
N ALA A 41 -13.16 -2.87 -0.78
CA ALA A 41 -13.46 -3.83 -1.85
C ALA A 41 -13.75 -5.23 -1.29
N LEU A 42 -12.98 -5.67 -0.30
CA LEU A 42 -13.20 -6.95 0.39
C LEU A 42 -14.54 -6.98 1.14
N ALA A 43 -14.90 -5.90 1.85
CA ALA A 43 -16.17 -5.80 2.55
C ALA A 43 -17.39 -5.82 1.61
N MET A 44 -17.20 -5.44 0.35
CA MET A 44 -18.24 -5.49 -0.70
C MET A 44 -18.14 -6.75 -1.58
N GLU A 45 -17.25 -7.69 -1.26
CA GLU A 45 -16.96 -8.88 -2.07
C GLU A 45 -16.59 -8.54 -3.54
N ASP A 46 -16.04 -7.36 -3.81
CA ASP A 46 -15.57 -6.96 -5.13
C ASP A 46 -14.10 -7.36 -5.33
N PHE A 47 -13.89 -8.60 -5.77
CA PHE A 47 -12.56 -9.17 -6.02
C PHE A 47 -11.93 -8.81 -7.38
N ARG A 48 -12.60 -7.97 -8.18
CA ARG A 48 -12.17 -7.70 -9.56
C ARG A 48 -10.86 -6.91 -9.60
N LEU A 49 -9.97 -7.29 -10.50
CA LEU A 49 -8.66 -6.65 -10.70
C LEU A 49 -8.76 -5.45 -11.66
N TYR A 50 -7.98 -4.40 -11.43
CA TYR A 50 -7.86 -3.29 -12.36
C TYR A 50 -7.12 -3.69 -13.63
N TYR A 51 -7.60 -3.22 -14.78
CA TYR A 51 -6.88 -3.33 -16.05
C TYR A 51 -6.74 -1.97 -16.75
N THR A 52 -5.74 -1.85 -17.63
CA THR A 52 -5.50 -0.64 -18.42
C THR A 52 -6.48 -0.50 -19.58
N THR A 53 -7.05 0.70 -19.77
CA THR A 53 -7.96 0.97 -20.88
C THR A 53 -7.20 1.45 -22.11
N GLY A 54 -6.70 0.54 -22.94
CA GLY A 54 -6.07 0.88 -24.22
C GLY A 54 -6.14 -0.26 -25.21
N ARG A 55 -5.48 -0.11 -26.37
CA ARG A 55 -5.50 -1.12 -27.45
C ARG A 55 -5.01 -2.52 -27.04
N ARG A 56 -4.19 -2.60 -26.00
CA ARG A 56 -3.72 -3.85 -25.40
C ARG A 56 -3.95 -3.79 -23.90
N PRO A 57 -5.12 -4.24 -23.41
CA PRO A 57 -5.40 -4.22 -21.98
C PRO A 57 -4.45 -5.18 -21.28
N VAL A 58 -3.87 -4.70 -20.18
CA VAL A 58 -3.05 -5.50 -19.27
C VAL A 58 -3.57 -5.33 -17.85
N VAL A 59 -3.39 -6.34 -17.02
CA VAL A 59 -3.65 -6.27 -15.59
C VAL A 59 -2.32 -5.95 -14.90
N PRO A 60 -2.13 -4.73 -14.36
CA PRO A 60 -0.87 -4.35 -13.71
C PRO A 60 -0.50 -5.32 -12.59
N GLY A 61 0.76 -5.75 -12.55
CA GLY A 61 1.29 -6.76 -11.62
C GLY A 61 1.20 -8.21 -12.12
N PHE A 62 0.49 -8.45 -13.21
CA PHE A 62 0.27 -9.76 -13.80
C PHE A 62 0.43 -9.72 -15.32
N GLU A 63 1.36 -8.92 -15.81
CA GLU A 63 1.60 -8.68 -17.25
C GLU A 63 1.94 -9.96 -18.02
N GLN A 64 2.50 -10.95 -17.33
CA GLN A 64 2.85 -12.27 -17.84
C GLN A 64 1.68 -13.26 -17.91
N LEU A 65 0.54 -12.95 -17.28
CA LEU A 65 -0.64 -13.82 -17.29
C LEU A 65 -1.59 -13.40 -18.41
N ALA A 66 -2.32 -14.36 -18.98
CA ALA A 66 -3.28 -14.05 -20.02
C ALA A 66 -4.44 -13.25 -19.41
N PHE A 67 -4.79 -12.12 -20.04
CA PHE A 67 -5.90 -11.28 -19.58
C PHE A 67 -7.19 -12.08 -19.37
N LYS A 68 -7.49 -13.01 -20.29
CA LYS A 68 -8.69 -13.85 -20.24
C LYS A 68 -8.70 -14.83 -19.07
N GLU A 69 -7.53 -15.30 -18.62
CA GLU A 69 -7.42 -16.16 -17.45
C GLU A 69 -7.73 -15.37 -16.18
N LEU A 70 -7.18 -14.17 -16.04
CA LEU A 70 -7.46 -13.29 -14.89
C LEU A 70 -8.92 -12.85 -14.84
N GLU A 71 -9.49 -12.50 -16.00
CA GLU A 71 -10.91 -12.17 -16.14
C GLU A 71 -11.80 -13.34 -15.72
N ALA A 72 -11.51 -14.56 -16.16
CA ALA A 72 -12.28 -15.73 -15.78
C ALA A 72 -12.13 -16.09 -14.29
N GLN A 73 -10.95 -15.90 -13.70
CA GLN A 73 -10.66 -16.31 -12.33
C GLN A 73 -11.17 -15.32 -11.28
N CYS A 74 -10.93 -14.03 -11.48
CA CYS A 74 -11.20 -12.97 -10.49
C CYS A 74 -12.17 -11.90 -10.98
N GLY A 75 -12.43 -11.86 -12.29
CA GLY A 75 -13.06 -10.71 -12.92
C GLY A 75 -12.12 -9.51 -12.99
N VAL A 76 -12.45 -8.56 -13.86
CA VAL A 76 -11.66 -7.34 -14.07
C VAL A 76 -12.54 -6.11 -14.13
N LYS A 77 -11.97 -4.95 -13.79
CA LYS A 77 -12.60 -3.63 -13.90
C LYS A 77 -11.64 -2.60 -14.49
N ALA A 78 -12.17 -1.70 -15.29
CA ALA A 78 -11.37 -0.68 -15.96
C ALA A 78 -10.72 0.27 -14.94
N MET A 79 -9.43 0.55 -15.11
CA MET A 79 -8.76 1.59 -14.34
C MET A 79 -9.18 2.98 -14.86
N PRO A 80 -9.63 3.89 -14.00
CA PRO A 80 -9.97 5.25 -14.41
C PRO A 80 -8.73 5.98 -14.95
N GLY A 81 -8.93 6.84 -15.95
CA GLY A 81 -7.88 7.74 -16.44
C GLY A 81 -6.76 7.09 -17.27
N THR A 82 -6.94 5.85 -17.76
CA THR A 82 -5.91 5.16 -18.55
C THR A 82 -6.16 5.07 -20.04
N GLY A 83 -7.07 5.90 -20.57
CA GLY A 83 -7.40 5.99 -21.99
C GLY A 83 -6.21 6.34 -22.90
N ASP A 84 -6.45 6.30 -24.21
CA ASP A 84 -5.41 6.42 -25.25
C ASP A 84 -4.81 7.84 -25.40
N THR A 85 -5.33 8.84 -24.68
CA THR A 85 -4.90 10.24 -24.82
C THR A 85 -3.94 10.66 -23.69
N LEU A 86 -2.69 10.94 -24.05
CA LEU A 86 -1.70 11.62 -23.21
C LEU A 86 -1.39 12.98 -23.84
N ARG A 87 -1.75 14.08 -23.18
CA ARG A 87 -1.64 15.46 -23.73
C ARG A 87 -0.53 16.26 -23.08
N SER A 88 0.03 15.79 -21.95
CA SER A 88 1.06 16.49 -21.18
C SER A 88 1.97 15.55 -20.38
N GLU A 89 3.08 16.09 -19.85
CA GLU A 89 3.92 15.37 -18.87
C GLU A 89 3.17 15.09 -17.57
N ALA A 90 2.22 15.95 -17.18
CA ALA A 90 1.36 15.71 -16.03
C ALA A 90 0.49 14.46 -16.25
N ASP A 91 -0.02 14.25 -17.46
CA ASP A 91 -0.81 13.05 -17.80
C ASP A 91 0.05 11.78 -17.73
N LYS A 92 1.30 11.85 -18.20
CA LYS A 92 2.24 10.72 -18.11
C LYS A 92 2.55 10.35 -16.65
N LYS A 93 2.75 11.36 -15.80
CA LYS A 93 2.97 11.17 -14.36
C LYS A 93 1.74 10.57 -13.70
N ALA A 94 0.56 11.12 -13.96
CA ALA A 94 -0.71 10.61 -13.43
C ALA A 94 -0.96 9.16 -13.87
N ARG A 95 -0.69 8.83 -15.14
CA ARG A 95 -0.79 7.45 -15.66
C ARG A 95 0.17 6.51 -14.93
N SER A 96 1.41 6.92 -14.72
CA SER A 96 2.41 6.11 -13.99
C SER A 96 2.00 5.88 -12.53
N GLU A 97 1.47 6.90 -11.87
CA GLU A 97 0.95 6.81 -10.50
C GLU A 97 -0.27 5.90 -10.41
N ALA A 98 -1.22 6.04 -11.34
CA ALA A 98 -2.39 5.17 -11.44
C ALA A 98 -1.99 3.71 -11.70
N TYR A 99 -1.01 3.48 -12.59
CA TYR A 99 -0.49 2.14 -12.86
C TYR A 99 0.11 1.50 -11.61
N ARG A 100 0.95 2.24 -10.88
CA ARG A 100 1.54 1.76 -9.62
C ARG A 100 0.47 1.42 -8.59
N TYR A 101 -0.50 2.32 -8.41
CA TYR A 101 -1.64 2.08 -7.51
C TYR A 101 -2.40 0.81 -7.90
N ALA A 102 -2.75 0.65 -9.18
CA ALA A 102 -3.46 -0.52 -9.68
C ALA A 102 -2.67 -1.80 -9.47
N ARG A 103 -1.35 -1.77 -9.70
CA ARG A 103 -0.47 -2.92 -9.45
C ARG A 103 -0.52 -3.37 -8.00
N GLU A 104 -0.37 -2.45 -7.05
CA GLU A 104 -0.37 -2.77 -5.63
C GLU A 104 -1.74 -3.25 -5.14
N PHE A 105 -2.82 -2.63 -5.61
CA PHE A 105 -4.19 -3.07 -5.36
C PHE A 105 -4.43 -4.48 -5.89
N ASN A 106 -4.06 -4.73 -7.15
CA ASN A 106 -4.28 -6.02 -7.81
C ASN A 106 -3.56 -7.17 -7.10
N ILE A 107 -2.33 -6.96 -6.64
CA ILE A 107 -1.58 -7.99 -5.91
C ILE A 107 -2.34 -8.40 -4.64
N LYS A 108 -2.81 -7.42 -3.85
CA LYS A 108 -3.57 -7.68 -2.62
C LYS A 108 -4.91 -8.35 -2.89
N MET A 109 -5.63 -7.88 -3.91
CA MET A 109 -6.94 -8.43 -4.26
C MET A 109 -6.86 -9.82 -4.90
N TYR A 110 -5.78 -10.12 -5.63
CA TYR A 110 -5.61 -11.42 -6.25
C TYR A 110 -5.48 -12.54 -5.21
N GLU A 111 -4.73 -12.31 -4.13
CA GLU A 111 -4.65 -13.25 -3.01
C GLU A 111 -6.04 -13.51 -2.40
N ALA A 112 -6.79 -12.46 -2.12
CA ALA A 112 -8.15 -12.58 -1.60
C ALA A 112 -9.11 -13.29 -2.58
N CYS A 113 -8.97 -13.02 -3.88
CA CYS A 113 -9.73 -13.71 -4.93
C CYS A 113 -9.47 -15.22 -4.93
N LEU A 114 -8.21 -15.65 -4.79
CA LEU A 114 -7.86 -17.07 -4.78
C LEU A 114 -8.41 -17.78 -3.54
N ASN A 115 -8.50 -17.08 -2.41
CA ASN A 115 -8.98 -17.61 -1.14
C ASN A 115 -10.51 -17.62 -0.99
N ARG A 116 -11.27 -17.09 -1.96
CA ARG A 116 -12.74 -17.13 -1.93
C ARG A 116 -13.35 -18.48 -2.34
N ARG A 117 -12.53 -19.38 -2.89
CA ARG A 117 -12.97 -20.68 -3.42
C ARG A 117 -13.11 -21.73 -2.34
#